data_AF-A0A937STG5-F1
#
_entry.id   AF-A0A937STG5-F1
#
_cell.length_a   1.000
_cell.length_b   1.000
_cell.length_c   1.000
_cell.angle_alpha   90.00
_cell.angle_beta   90.00
_cell.angle_gamma   90.00
#
_symmetry.space_group_name_H-M   'P 1'
#
loop_
_entity.id
_entity.type
_entity.pdbx_description
1 polymer ?
#
loop_
_entity_poly.entity_id
_entity_poly.type
_entity_poly.pdbx_seq_one_letter_code
_entity_poly.pdbx_strand_id
1 'polypeptide(L)'
;MESDKETPETVQARLDVLRKGIVSEENSVNYYQTLVEKTLEDSDTNIGMRRMYYDLMSEEKKHVDRFHELIGEWENRLKQF
;
A
#
# COMPACT_ATOMS: atom_id res chain seq x y z
N MET A 1 -28.22 16.31 3.02
CA MET A 1 -26.90 15.88 2.51
C MET A 1 -26.51 16.89 1.46
N GLU A 2 -25.46 17.67 1.71
CA GLU A 2 -24.90 18.59 0.72
C GLU A 2 -24.62 17.84 -0.58
N SER A 3 -24.79 18.52 -1.71
CA SER A 3 -24.63 17.92 -3.02
C SER A 3 -23.29 17.20 -3.10
N ASP A 4 -23.34 15.90 -3.35
CA ASP A 4 -22.24 14.95 -3.55
C ASP A 4 -21.51 15.24 -4.89
N LYS A 5 -21.34 16.53 -5.22
CA LYS A 5 -20.72 16.98 -6.45
C LYS A 5 -19.22 16.95 -6.22
N GLU A 6 -18.61 15.99 -6.87
CA GLU A 6 -17.17 15.89 -6.97
C GLU A 6 -16.60 17.16 -7.62
N THR A 7 -15.78 17.89 -6.87
CA THR A 7 -15.02 19.06 -7.31
C THR A 7 -13.51 18.74 -7.39
N PRO A 8 -12.69 19.55 -8.08
CA PRO A 8 -11.25 19.38 -8.08
C PRO A 8 -10.64 19.28 -6.67
N GLU A 9 -11.13 20.08 -5.72
CA GLU A 9 -10.66 20.09 -4.33
C GLU A 9 -10.97 18.77 -3.63
N THR A 10 -12.18 18.21 -3.84
CA THR A 10 -12.54 16.90 -3.27
C THR A 10 -11.71 15.76 -3.84
N VAL A 11 -11.37 15.81 -5.14
CA VAL A 11 -10.47 14.83 -5.79
C VAL A 11 -9.05 14.96 -5.26
N GLN A 12 -8.55 16.19 -5.11
CA GLN A 12 -7.23 16.44 -4.54
C GLN A 12 -7.13 15.91 -3.10
N ALA A 13 -8.16 16.12 -2.28
CA ALA A 13 -8.20 15.59 -0.92
C ALA A 13 -8.12 14.05 -0.88
N ARG A 14 -8.80 13.35 -1.81
CA ARG A 14 -8.69 11.88 -1.94
C ARG A 14 -7.27 11.46 -2.33
N LEU A 15 -6.67 12.14 -3.31
CA LEU A 15 -5.28 11.90 -3.71
C LEU A 15 -4.30 12.07 -2.55
N ASP A 16 -4.50 13.08 -1.70
CA ASP A 16 -3.64 13.32 -0.55
C ASP A 16 -3.75 12.20 0.50
N VAL A 17 -4.94 11.62 0.69
CA VAL A 17 -5.13 10.43 1.55
C VAL A 17 -4.44 9.23 0.92
N LEU A 18 -4.65 8.98 -0.37
CA LEU A 18 -4.05 7.84 -1.08
C LEU A 18 -2.51 7.89 -1.06
N ARG A 19 -1.93 9.08 -1.25
CA ARG A 19 -0.47 9.30 -1.21
C ARG A 19 0.13 9.08 0.18
N LYS A 20 -0.62 9.30 1.26
CA LYS A 20 -0.18 8.94 2.62
C LYS A 20 -0.34 7.44 2.88
N GLY A 21 -1.43 6.85 2.39
CA GLY A 21 -1.71 5.43 2.52
C GLY A 21 -0.65 4.57 1.85
N ILE A 22 -0.29 4.87 0.59
CA ILE A 22 0.72 4.09 -0.15
C ILE A 22 2.07 4.07 0.56
N VAL A 23 2.51 5.17 1.17
CA VAL A 23 3.75 5.22 1.96
C VAL A 23 3.68 4.29 3.17
N SER A 24 2.51 4.15 3.80
CA SER A 24 2.32 3.19 4.88
C SER A 24 2.48 1.75 4.40
N GLU A 25 1.90 1.41 3.25
CA GLU A 25 2.00 0.05 2.70
C GLU A 25 3.42 -0.29 2.23
N GLU A 26 4.12 0.65 1.59
CA GLU A 26 5.53 0.51 1.23
C GLU A 26 6.41 0.28 2.47
N ASN A 27 6.12 0.97 3.57
CA ASN A 27 6.82 0.76 4.84
C ASN A 27 6.54 -0.64 5.42
N SER A 28 5.31 -1.15 5.31
CA SER A 28 4.96 -2.52 5.73
C SER A 28 5.71 -3.57 4.91
N VAL A 29 5.81 -3.39 3.58
CA VAL A 29 6.62 -4.25 2.71
C VAL A 29 8.08 -4.28 3.18
N ASN A 30 8.67 -3.10 3.39
CA ASN A 30 10.06 -2.97 3.84
C ASN A 30 10.28 -3.58 5.24
N TYR A 31 9.29 -3.46 6.12
CA TYR A 31 9.33 -4.05 7.45
C TYR A 31 9.42 -5.58 7.39
N TYR A 32 8.53 -6.24 6.64
CA TYR A 32 8.57 -7.69 6.49
C TYR A 32 9.83 -8.17 5.77
N GLN A 33 10.30 -7.44 4.76
CA GLN A 33 11.59 -7.71 4.12
C GLN A 33 12.74 -7.69 5.14
N THR A 34 12.77 -6.68 6.02
CA THR A 34 13.77 -6.58 7.09
C THR A 34 13.68 -7.75 8.08
N LEU A 35 12.47 -8.23 8.40
CA LEU A 35 12.29 -9.39 9.27
C LEU A 35 12.82 -10.69 8.65
N VAL A 36 12.60 -10.87 7.35
CA VAL A 36 13.17 -12.00 6.59
C VAL A 36 14.71 -11.95 6.66
N GLU A 37 15.29 -10.78 6.39
CA GLU A 37 16.74 -10.57 6.41
C GLU A 37 17.38 -10.75 7.79
N LYS A 38 16.63 -10.53 8.87
CA LYS A 38 17.10 -10.76 10.25
C LYS A 38 16.91 -12.21 10.72
N THR A 39 16.15 -13.02 9.99
CA THR A 39 15.85 -14.41 10.33
C THR A 39 16.72 -15.35 9.49
N LEU A 40 18.05 -15.31 9.68
CA LEU A 40 19.01 -15.98 8.77
C LEU A 40 19.27 -17.46 9.07
N GLU A 41 19.10 -17.89 10.32
CA GLU A 41 19.40 -19.27 10.71
C GLU A 41 18.35 -20.25 10.17
N ASP A 42 18.79 -21.38 9.62
CA ASP A 42 17.93 -22.43 9.09
C ASP A 42 17.53 -23.43 10.18
N SER A 43 16.55 -23.02 10.99
CA SER A 43 15.78 -23.91 11.87
C SER A 43 14.36 -24.07 11.34
N ASP A 44 13.68 -25.17 11.66
CA ASP A 44 12.29 -25.39 11.26
C ASP A 44 11.37 -24.23 11.67
N THR A 45 11.61 -23.68 12.87
CA THR A 45 10.91 -22.49 13.38
C THR A 45 11.16 -21.27 12.48
N ASN A 46 12.41 -20.97 12.15
CA ASN A 46 12.76 -19.82 11.33
C ASN A 46 12.27 -19.96 9.89
N ILE A 47 12.26 -21.17 9.34
CA ILE A 47 11.66 -21.45 8.04
C ILE A 47 10.16 -21.12 8.06
N GLY A 48 9.44 -21.56 9.10
CA GLY A 48 8.03 -21.24 9.29
C GLY A 48 7.78 -19.73 9.41
N MET A 49 8.60 -19.03 10.20
CA MET A 49 8.50 -17.58 10.37
C MET A 49 8.75 -16.83 9.06
N ARG A 50 9.82 -17.17 8.31
CA ARG A 50 10.10 -16.53 7.01
C ARG A 50 8.97 -16.73 6.02
N ARG A 51 8.36 -17.92 5.96
CA ARG A 51 7.18 -18.17 5.11
C ARG A 51 6.05 -17.21 5.44
N MET A 52 5.72 -17.06 6.73
CA MET A 52 4.68 -16.12 7.16
C MET A 52 5.04 -14.67 6.81
N TYR A 53 6.29 -14.24 7.02
CA TYR A 53 6.72 -12.90 6.62
C TYR A 53 6.61 -12.67 5.10
N TYR A 54 6.94 -13.68 4.28
CA TYR A 54 6.75 -13.61 2.83
C TYR A 54 5.27 -13.49 2.44
N ASP A 55 4.39 -14.28 3.06
CA ASP A 55 2.96 -14.25 2.79
C ASP A 55 2.39 -12.86 3.12
N LEU A 56 2.71 -12.32 4.30
CA LEU A 56 2.28 -10.99 4.71
C LEU A 56 2.84 -9.89 3.80
N MET A 57 4.14 -9.93 3.47
CA MET A 57 4.75 -9.00 2.53
C MET A 57 4.07 -9.06 1.15
N SER A 58 3.64 -10.25 0.72
CA SER A 58 2.93 -10.41 -0.55
C SER A 58 1.55 -9.76 -0.53
N GLU A 59 0.85 -9.76 0.61
CA GLU A 59 -0.42 -9.04 0.76
C GLU A 59 -0.20 -7.52 0.72
N GLU A 60 0.81 -7.01 1.43
CA GLU A 60 1.10 -5.57 1.41
C GLU A 60 1.50 -5.08 0.01
N LYS A 61 2.20 -5.90 -0.78
CA LYS A 61 2.47 -5.58 -2.20
C LYS A 61 1.19 -5.44 -3.01
N LYS A 62 0.18 -6.28 -2.78
CA LYS A 62 -1.14 -6.13 -3.43
C LYS A 62 -1.84 -4.84 -2.99
N HIS A 63 -1.68 -4.44 -1.72
CA HIS A 63 -2.19 -3.15 -1.26
C HIS A 63 -1.51 -2.00 -2.01
N VAL A 64 -0.17 -2.02 -2.13
CA VAL A 64 0.59 -1.01 -2.91
C VAL A 64 0.10 -0.94 -4.35
N ASP A 65 -0.07 -2.08 -5.02
CA ASP A 65 -0.59 -2.14 -6.39
C ASP A 65 -1.98 -1.49 -6.48
N ARG A 66 -2.86 -1.79 -5.53
CA ARG A 66 -4.21 -1.19 -5.49
C ARG A 66 -4.17 0.31 -5.23
N PHE A 67 -3.26 0.79 -4.40
CA PHE A 67 -3.05 2.23 -4.21
C PHE A 67 -2.58 2.90 -5.50
N HIS A 68 -1.65 2.30 -6.25
CA HIS A 68 -1.21 2.83 -7.53
C HIS A 68 -2.35 2.93 -8.55
N GLU A 69 -3.20 1.89 -8.65
CA GLU A 69 -4.39 1.92 -9.49
C GLU A 69 -5.32 3.08 -9.13
N LEU A 70 -5.68 3.20 -7.84
CA LEU A 70 -6.56 4.25 -7.35
C LEU A 70 -5.97 5.65 -7.58
N ILE A 71 -4.68 5.84 -7.30
CA ILE A 71 -4.00 7.12 -7.55
C ILE A 71 -4.10 7.46 -9.04
N GLY A 72 -3.82 6.51 -9.93
CA GLY A 72 -3.95 6.70 -11.38
C GLY A 72 -5.37 7.06 -11.82
N GLU A 73 -6.39 6.37 -11.28
CA GLU A 73 -7.81 6.68 -11.52
C GLU A 73 -8.14 8.13 -11.13
N TRP A 74 -7.76 8.54 -9.92
CA TRP A 74 -8.09 9.87 -9.39
C TRP A 74 -7.26 11.00 -10.01
N GLU A 75 -6.01 10.75 -10.37
CA GLU A 75 -5.20 11.71 -11.15
C GLU A 75 -5.78 11.91 -12.55
N ASN A 76 -6.28 10.85 -13.19
CA ASN A 76 -6.98 10.97 -14.47
C ASN A 76 -8.30 11.71 -14.32
N ARG A 77 -9.04 11.46 -13.22
CA ARG A 77 -10.27 12.20 -12.91
C ARG A 77 -9.99 13.69 -12.73
N LEU A 78 -8.92 14.06 -12.03
CA LEU A 78 -8.54 15.46 -11.82
C LEU A 78 -8.25 16.19 -13.14
N LYS A 79 -7.63 15.52 -14.12
CA LYS A 79 -7.34 16.07 -15.46
C LYS A 79 -8.58 16.30 -16.32
N GLN A 80 -9.73 15.73 -15.96
CA GLN A 80 -10.98 15.87 -16.71
C GLN A 80 -11.83 17.06 -16.25
N PHE A 81 -11.40 17.78 -15.20
CA PHE A 81 -11.96 19.07 -14.82
C PHE A 81 -11.30 20.20 -15.60
#